data_AF-A0A9D4T4K6-F1
#
_entry.id   AF-A0A9D4T4K6-F1
#
_cell.length_a   1.000
_cell.length_b   1.000
_cell.length_c   1.000
_cell.angle_alpha   90.00
_cell.angle_beta   90.00
_cell.angle_gamma   90.00
#
_symmetry.space_group_name_H-M   'P 1'
#
loop_
_entity.id
_entity.type
_entity.pdbx_description
1 polymer ?
#
loop_
_entity_poly.entity_id
_entity_poly.type
_entity_poly.pdbx_seq_one_letter_code
_entity_poly.pdbx_strand_id
1 'polypeptide(L)'
;MWNVYSATLDGGHRTNNHAEAWNRRLGSIVGHSRPTVWRAIDALRSEEATVTMKMTQSRVGAPPKKRSKSAVMAMQQRVDNLREDYTAGKTKVEDFLTAIGHRVRF
;
A
#
# COMPACT_ATOMS: atom_id res chain seq x y z
N MET A 1 -6.06 -6.26 -6.74
CA MET A 1 -6.90 -7.43 -7.01
C MET A 1 -8.35 -7.05 -6.73
N TRP A 2 -9.25 -7.23 -7.69
CA TRP A 2 -10.63 -6.73 -7.62
C TRP A 2 -11.60 -7.69 -6.92
N ASN A 3 -11.33 -8.99 -6.98
CA ASN A 3 -12.17 -9.99 -6.33
C ASN A 3 -11.40 -10.66 -5.16
N VAL A 4 -12.15 -10.98 -4.11
CA VAL A 4 -11.63 -11.61 -2.88
C VAL A 4 -11.27 -13.08 -3.13
N TYR A 5 -11.94 -13.73 -4.09
CA TYR A 5 -11.71 -15.13 -4.44
C TYR A 5 -10.28 -15.39 -4.95
N SER A 6 -9.83 -14.59 -5.91
CA SER A 6 -8.50 -14.62 -6.51
C SER A 6 -7.46 -14.18 -5.49
N ALA A 7 -7.76 -13.18 -4.65
CA ALA A 7 -6.87 -12.77 -3.55
C ALA A 7 -6.65 -13.89 -2.54
N THR A 8 -7.65 -14.74 -2.34
CA THR A 8 -7.55 -15.91 -1.46
C THR A 8 -6.68 -17.01 -2.08
N LEU A 9 -6.74 -17.20 -3.40
CA LEU A 9 -5.90 -18.17 -4.12
C LEU A 9 -4.43 -17.74 -4.18
N ASP A 10 -4.17 -16.45 -4.40
CA ASP A 10 -2.81 -15.91 -4.55
C ASP A 10 -2.14 -15.53 -3.21
N GLY A 11 -2.75 -15.86 -2.07
CA GLY A 11 -2.25 -15.50 -0.74
C GLY A 11 -2.18 -13.99 -0.49
N GLY A 12 -2.94 -13.21 -1.26
CA GLY A 12 -2.98 -11.76 -1.19
C GLY A 12 -3.77 -11.23 0.01
N HIS A 13 -3.68 -9.92 0.24
CA HIS A 13 -4.47 -9.26 1.26
C HIS A 13 -5.98 -9.42 0.98
N ARG A 14 -6.74 -9.84 2.01
CA ARG A 14 -8.19 -10.06 1.93
C ARG A 14 -9.01 -8.78 1.78
N THR A 15 -8.40 -7.61 1.99
CA THR A 15 -9.07 -6.31 1.91
C THR A 15 -8.89 -5.69 0.52
N ASN A 16 -9.98 -5.13 -0.01
CA ASN A 16 -10.05 -4.44 -1.30
C ASN A 16 -9.62 -2.97 -1.21
N ASN A 17 -8.95 -2.55 -0.14
CA ASN A 17 -8.58 -1.15 0.15
C ASN A 17 -7.93 -0.42 -1.04
N HIS A 18 -7.12 -1.12 -1.83
CA HIS A 18 -6.51 -0.56 -3.03
C HIS A 18 -7.53 -0.21 -4.13
N ALA A 19 -8.52 -1.08 -4.33
CA ALA A 19 -9.60 -0.84 -5.27
C ALA A 19 -10.51 0.30 -4.79
N GLU A 20 -10.83 0.35 -3.50
CA GLU A 20 -11.61 1.43 -2.90
C GLU A 20 -10.91 2.79 -3.02
N ALA A 21 -9.61 2.84 -2.72
CA ALA A 21 -8.81 4.05 -2.85
C ALA A 21 -8.74 4.53 -4.30
N TRP A 22 -8.60 3.61 -5.26
CA TRP A 22 -8.62 3.95 -6.68
C TRP A 22 -10.00 4.45 -7.14
N ASN A 23 -11.08 3.76 -6.77
CA ASN A 23 -12.45 4.19 -7.08
C ASN A 23 -12.77 5.58 -6.52
N ARG A 24 -12.37 5.84 -5.26
CA ARG A 24 -12.54 7.17 -4.64
C ARG A 24 -11.78 8.24 -5.42
N ARG A 25 -10.55 7.96 -5.84
CA ARG A 25 -9.75 8.89 -6.65
C ARG A 25 -10.38 9.13 -8.03
N LEU A 26 -10.84 8.07 -8.71
CA LEU A 26 -11.50 8.20 -10.00
C LEU A 26 -12.78 9.06 -9.87
N GLY A 27 -13.60 8.82 -8.84
CA GLY A 27 -14.77 9.66 -8.56
C GLY A 27 -14.42 11.13 -8.37
N SER A 28 -13.29 11.43 -7.71
CA SER A 28 -12.77 12.79 -7.58
C SER A 28 -12.34 13.42 -8.90
N ILE A 29 -11.81 12.64 -9.86
CA ILE A 29 -11.38 13.13 -11.18
C ILE A 29 -12.60 13.38 -12.08
N VAL A 30 -13.56 12.46 -12.06
CA VAL A 30 -14.83 12.59 -12.79
C VAL A 30 -15.56 13.85 -12.31
N GLY A 31 -15.62 14.07 -10.99
CA GLY A 31 -16.11 15.31 -10.36
C GLY A 31 -17.62 15.55 -10.49
N HIS A 32 -18.37 14.58 -11.02
CA HIS A 32 -19.82 14.66 -11.23
C HIS A 32 -20.51 13.38 -10.79
N SER A 33 -21.69 13.52 -10.19
CA SER A 33 -22.56 12.40 -9.82
C SER A 33 -23.20 11.73 -11.03
N ARG A 34 -23.39 12.47 -12.13
CA ARG A 34 -24.00 12.01 -13.39
C ARG A 34 -23.21 12.52 -14.59
N PRO A 35 -21.99 11.99 -14.83
CA PRO A 35 -21.17 12.40 -15.96
C PRO A 35 -21.79 11.96 -17.29
N THR A 36 -21.52 12.72 -18.35
CA THR A 36 -21.71 12.21 -19.71
C THR A 36 -20.72 11.10 -19.99
N VAL A 37 -21.02 10.25 -20.98
CA VAL A 37 -20.10 9.20 -21.43
C VAL A 37 -18.73 9.79 -21.80
N TRP A 38 -18.72 10.94 -22.49
CA TRP A 38 -17.49 11.64 -22.86
C TRP A 38 -16.66 12.09 -21.64
N ARG A 39 -17.30 12.68 -20.62
CA ARG A 39 -16.61 13.09 -19.39
C ARG A 39 -16.01 11.89 -18.66
N ALA A 40 -16.71 10.75 -18.65
CA ALA A 40 -16.20 9.51 -18.07
C ALA A 40 -14.97 8.99 -18.82
N ILE A 41 -15.00 9.00 -20.17
CA ILE A 41 -13.88 8.59 -21.01
C ILE A 41 -12.65 9.49 -20.77
N ASP A 42 -12.84 10.80 -20.71
CA ASP A 42 -11.73 11.74 -20.48
C ASP A 42 -11.12 11.57 -19.09
N ALA A 43 -11.95 11.33 -18.07
CA ALA A 43 -11.47 11.03 -16.73
C ALA A 43 -10.65 9.74 -16.68
N LEU A 44 -11.08 8.70 -17.40
CA LEU A 44 -10.34 7.44 -17.51
C LEU A 44 -8.98 7.62 -18.21
N ARG A 45 -8.92 8.38 -19.31
CA ARG A 45 -7.67 8.71 -20.01
C ARG A 45 -6.70 9.48 -19.12
N SER A 46 -7.21 10.45 -18.34
CA SER A 46 -6.41 11.21 -17.39
C SER A 46 -5.85 10.33 -16.27
N GLU A 47 -6.66 9.39 -15.77
CA GLU A 47 -6.25 8.44 -14.74
C GLU A 47 -5.17 7.48 -15.27
N GLU A 48 -5.36 6.93 -16.47
CA GLU A 48 -4.38 6.08 -17.16
C GLU A 48 -3.04 6.79 -17.33
N ALA A 49 -3.04 8.03 -17.86
CA ALA A 49 -1.82 8.81 -18.02
C ALA A 49 -1.08 9.00 -16.68
N THR A 50 -1.82 9.26 -15.60
CA THR A 50 -1.22 9.41 -14.26
C THR A 50 -0.65 8.10 -13.73
N VAL A 51 -1.34 6.99 -13.95
CA VAL A 51 -0.87 5.66 -13.55
C VAL A 51 0.40 5.28 -14.31
N THR A 52 0.41 5.45 -15.63
CA THR A 52 1.58 5.20 -16.49
C THR A 52 2.77 6.05 -16.06
N MET A 53 2.57 7.34 -15.79
CA MET A 53 3.62 8.21 -15.27
C MET A 53 4.21 7.68 -13.96
N LYS A 54 3.37 7.22 -13.01
CA LYS A 54 3.84 6.63 -11.75
C LYS A 54 4.62 5.34 -11.98
N MET A 55 4.15 4.47 -12.87
CA MET A 55 4.88 3.24 -13.22
C MET A 55 6.26 3.55 -13.81
N THR A 56 6.34 4.52 -14.71
CA THR A 56 7.61 4.96 -15.30
C THR A 56 8.55 5.56 -14.25
N GLN A 57 8.03 6.40 -13.34
CA GLN A 57 8.80 6.92 -12.21
C GLN A 57 9.35 5.80 -11.32
N SER A 58 8.53 4.80 -10.99
CA SER A 58 8.96 3.63 -10.23
C SER A 58 10.03 2.82 -10.96
N ARG A 59 9.89 2.62 -12.27
CA ARG A 59 10.90 1.92 -13.10
C ARG A 59 12.26 2.60 -13.11
N VAL A 60 12.28 3.94 -13.12
CA VAL A 60 13.51 4.74 -13.12
C VAL A 60 14.09 4.89 -11.70
N GLY A 61 13.44 4.30 -10.68
CA GLY A 61 13.88 4.42 -9.29
C GLY A 61 13.66 5.82 -8.70
N ALA A 62 12.78 6.63 -9.31
CA ALA A 62 12.45 7.93 -8.77
C ALA A 62 11.81 7.75 -7.38
N PRO A 63 12.33 8.43 -6.34
CA PRO A 63 11.83 8.22 -4.99
C PRO A 63 10.35 8.62 -4.89
N PRO A 64 9.51 7.82 -4.21
CA PRO A 64 8.10 8.13 -4.07
C PRO A 64 7.91 9.50 -3.39
N LYS A 65 6.97 10.30 -3.91
CA LYS A 65 6.71 11.68 -3.47
C LYS A 65 6.35 11.79 -1.97
N LYS A 66 5.77 10.72 -1.39
CA LYS A 66 5.69 10.55 0.05
C LYS A 66 6.93 9.78 0.52
N ARG A 67 7.87 10.47 1.15
CA ARG A 67 8.76 9.82 2.12
C ARG A 67 7.85 9.19 3.17
N SER A 68 7.84 7.86 3.31
CA SER A 68 7.46 7.27 4.59
C SER A 68 8.25 8.04 5.64
N LYS A 69 7.57 8.60 6.66
CA LYS A 69 8.26 9.38 7.70
C LYS A 69 9.42 8.50 8.16
N SER A 70 10.65 9.03 8.18
CA SER A 70 11.86 8.24 8.50
C SER A 70 11.65 7.35 9.74
N ALA A 71 10.91 7.86 10.73
CA ALA A 71 10.48 7.12 11.91
C ALA A 71 9.71 5.81 11.63
N VAL A 72 8.79 5.78 10.67
CA VAL A 72 8.02 4.58 10.30
C VAL A 72 8.92 3.55 9.62
N MET A 73 9.84 3.99 8.74
CA MET A 73 10.82 3.07 8.14
C MET A 73 11.79 2.52 9.19
N ALA A 74 12.28 3.37 10.09
CA ALA A 74 13.13 2.95 11.20
C ALA A 74 12.42 1.99 12.16
N MET A 75 11.13 2.21 12.41
CA MET A 75 10.30 1.29 13.20
C MET A 75 10.15 -0.05 12.48
N GLN A 76 9.81 -0.04 11.18
CA GLN A 76 9.65 -1.26 10.39
C GLN A 76 10.95 -2.07 10.35
N GLN A 77 12.08 -1.43 10.07
CA GLN A 77 13.39 -2.08 10.04
C GLN A 77 13.72 -2.74 11.40
N ARG A 78 13.36 -2.10 12.51
CA ARG A 78 13.58 -2.67 13.85
C ARG A 78 12.68 -3.87 14.12
N VAL A 79 11.43 -3.85 13.66
CA VAL A 79 10.52 -5.00 13.76
C VAL A 79 11.06 -6.16 12.91
N ASP A 80 11.58 -5.88 11.72
CA ASP A 80 12.17 -6.89 10.85
C ASP A 80 13.41 -7.53 11.49
N ASN A 81 14.29 -6.73 12.12
CA ASN A 81 15.44 -7.25 12.85
C ASN A 81 15.02 -8.14 14.05
N LEU A 82 13.99 -7.75 14.80
CA LEU A 82 13.46 -8.57 15.91
C LEU A 82 12.92 -9.91 15.41
N ARG A 83 12.27 -9.92 14.25
CA ARG A 83 11.81 -11.14 13.59
C ARG A 83 12.99 -12.03 13.22
N GLU A 84 14.03 -11.47 12.61
CA GLU A 84 15.24 -12.22 12.23
C GLU A 84 15.89 -12.89 13.43
N ASP A 85 16.07 -12.15 14.53
CA ASP A 85 16.67 -12.67 15.76
C ASP A 85 15.82 -13.78 16.41
N TYR A 86 14.49 -13.65 16.37
CA TYR A 86 13.58 -14.70 16.83
C TYR A 86 13.67 -15.94 15.93
N THR A 87 13.66 -15.79 14.61
CA THR A 87 13.78 -16.91 13.66
C THR A 87 15.14 -17.61 13.74
N ALA A 88 16.19 -16.89 14.11
CA ALA A 88 17.52 -17.42 14.35
C ALA A 88 17.67 -18.09 15.74
N GLY A 89 16.61 -18.11 16.56
CA GLY A 89 16.60 -18.70 17.90
C GLY A 89 17.41 -17.93 18.95
N LYS A 90 17.78 -16.68 18.67
CA LYS A 90 18.58 -15.85 19.58
C LYS A 90 17.76 -15.24 20.72
N THR A 91 16.44 -15.16 20.56
CA THR A 91 15.51 -14.58 21.52
C THR A 91 14.38 -15.55 21.83
N LYS A 92 13.96 -15.59 23.09
CA LYS A 92 12.76 -16.34 23.50
C LYS A 92 11.51 -15.62 23.02
N VAL A 93 10.43 -16.37 22.80
CA VAL A 93 9.11 -15.83 22.40
C VAL A 93 8.68 -14.67 23.30
N GLU A 94 8.86 -14.80 24.61
CA GLU A 94 8.40 -13.81 25.59
C GLU A 94 9.12 -12.46 25.43
N ASP A 95 10.43 -12.49 25.23
CA ASP A 95 11.25 -11.30 25.01
C ASP A 95 10.90 -10.62 23.68
N PHE A 96 10.65 -11.42 22.64
CA PHE A 96 10.21 -10.95 21.34
C PHE A 96 8.84 -10.24 21.40
N LEU A 97 7.86 -10.87 22.05
CA LEU A 97 6.51 -10.31 22.19
C LEU A 97 6.52 -9.02 23.02
N THR A 98 7.32 -8.98 24.09
CA THR A 98 7.52 -7.79 24.92
C THR A 98 8.15 -6.66 24.10
N ALA A 99 9.20 -6.95 23.34
CA ALA A 99 9.87 -5.98 22.48
C ALA A 99 8.92 -5.41 21.40
N ILE A 100 8.06 -6.23 20.79
CA ILE A 100 7.04 -5.75 19.85
C ILE A 100 6.03 -4.84 20.54
N GLY A 101 5.51 -5.23 21.71
CA GLY A 101 4.49 -4.47 22.45
C GLY A 101 4.95 -3.06 22.85
N HIS A 102 6.23 -2.89 23.22
CA HIS A 102 6.79 -1.58 23.53
C HIS A 102 7.02 -0.68 22.30
N ARG A 103 7.08 -1.26 21.09
CA ARG A 103 7.54 -0.56 19.88
C ARG A 103 6.42 -0.27 18.88
N VAL A 104 5.31 -1.01 18.91
CA VAL A 104 4.15 -0.86 18.00
C VAL A 104 3.07 0.08 18.58
N ARG A 105 3.34 0.81 19.67
CA ARG A 105 2.37 1.80 20.18
C ARG A 105 2.11 2.91 19.16
N PHE A 106 0.85 3.01 18.75
CA PHE A 106 0.26 4.05 17.90
C PHE A 106 0.29 5.43 18.57
#